data_AF-A0A445KLA5-F1
#
_entry.id   AF-A0A445KLA5-F1
#
_cell.length_a   1.000
_cell.length_b   1.000
_cell.length_c   1.000
_cell.angle_alpha   90.00
_cell.angle_beta   90.00
_cell.angle_gamma   90.00
#
_symmetry.space_group_name_H-M   'P 1'
#
loop_
_entity.id
_entity.type
_entity.pdbx_description
1 polymer ?
#
loop_
_entity_poly.entity_id
_entity_poly.type
_entity_poly.pdbx_seq_one_letter_code
_entity_poly.pdbx_strand_id
1 'polypeptide(L)'
;MLFRFSCGGILNKIRPSLKFLCPSEHIPSKIVVDVSNLDIEDRIFMRDIEVHPSLKLLSKNESMPICKIVPTSLGNKEPIEA
;
A
#
# COMPACT_ATOMS: atom_id res chain seq x y z
N MET A 1 -6.85 9.03 -11.83
CA MET A 1 -5.48 8.85 -12.34
C MET A 1 -5.15 7.36 -12.25
N LEU A 2 -5.21 6.64 -13.37
CA LEU A 2 -4.91 5.22 -13.43
C LEU A 2 -3.39 5.07 -13.46
N PHE A 3 -2.78 4.60 -12.37
CA PHE A 3 -1.34 4.33 -12.32
C PHE A 3 -1.07 3.06 -13.13
N ARG A 4 -0.63 3.21 -14.39
CA ARG A 4 -0.14 2.10 -15.21
C ARG A 4 1.30 1.78 -14.82
N PHE A 5 1.54 0.56 -14.34
CA PHE A 5 2.87 0.02 -14.10
C PHE A 5 3.44 -0.53 -15.42
N SER A 6 4.74 -0.38 -15.64
CA SER A 6 5.40 -0.75 -16.91
C SER A 6 5.32 -2.27 -17.22
N CYS A 7 5.02 -3.11 -16.22
CA CYS A 7 4.85 -4.56 -16.37
C CYS A 7 3.38 -5.04 -16.48
N GLY A 8 2.41 -4.16 -16.78
CA GLY A 8 1.02 -4.59 -16.98
C GLY A 8 0.30 -5.04 -15.71
N GLY A 9 0.80 -4.68 -14.53
CA GLY A 9 0.12 -4.86 -13.24
C GLY A 9 -0.78 -3.67 -12.86
N ILE A 10 -1.78 -3.92 -12.03
CA ILE A 10 -2.58 -2.91 -11.32
C ILE A 10 -2.16 -2.88 -9.86
N LEU A 11 -1.96 -1.68 -9.32
CA LEU A 11 -1.78 -1.50 -7.87
C LEU A 11 -3.13 -1.61 -7.17
N ASN A 12 -3.32 -2.72 -6.46
CA ASN A 12 -4.48 -2.90 -5.61
C ASN A 12 -4.20 -2.38 -4.20
N LYS A 13 -4.85 -1.29 -3.84
CA LYS A 13 -4.77 -0.69 -2.50
C LYS A 13 -5.74 -1.41 -1.57
N ILE A 14 -5.22 -2.24 -0.69
CA ILE A 14 -6.02 -2.99 0.30
C ILE A 14 -6.45 -2.06 1.42
N ARG A 15 -5.52 -1.19 1.85
CA ARG A 15 -5.77 -0.24 2.93
C ARG A 15 -5.33 1.17 2.54
N PRO A 16 -6.26 2.04 2.14
CA PRO A 16 -5.93 3.41 1.73
C PRO A 16 -5.63 4.34 2.90
N SER A 17 -6.04 3.99 4.14
CA SER A 17 -5.88 4.84 5.33
C SER A 17 -5.21 4.11 6.49
N LEU A 18 -4.18 4.75 7.04
CA LEU A 18 -3.34 4.21 8.09
C LEU A 18 -3.31 5.20 9.26
N LYS A 19 -3.41 4.68 10.48
CA LYS A 19 -3.36 5.47 11.71
C LYS A 19 -2.01 5.27 12.37
N PHE A 20 -1.24 6.36 12.46
CA PHE A 20 0.03 6.40 13.15
C PHE A 20 -0.07 7.31 14.38
N LEU A 21 0.73 7.00 15.38
CA LEU A 21 1.05 7.84 16.51
C LEU A 21 2.37 8.54 16.17
N CYS A 22 2.36 9.86 16.11
CA CYS A 22 3.53 10.69 15.90
C CYS A 22 3.57 11.80 16.94
N PRO A 23 4.76 12.25 17.35
CA PRO A 23 4.91 13.51 18.08
C PRO A 23 4.53 14.69 17.18
N SER A 24 4.04 15.78 17.76
CA SER A 24 3.64 16.97 16.99
C SER A 24 4.80 17.60 16.20
N GLU A 25 6.04 17.41 16.63
CA GLU A 25 7.23 17.94 15.96
C GLU A 25 7.58 17.20 14.66
N HIS A 26 7.12 15.94 14.47
CA HIS A 26 7.48 15.11 13.32
C HIS A 26 6.25 14.58 12.56
N ILE A 27 5.26 15.44 12.31
CA ILE A 27 4.09 15.07 11.50
C ILE A 27 4.50 15.04 10.02
N PRO A 28 4.52 13.87 9.35
CA PRO A 28 4.87 13.79 7.95
C PRO A 28 3.75 14.42 7.10
N SER A 29 4.10 15.37 6.23
CA SER A 29 3.13 15.92 5.28
C SER A 29 2.75 14.93 4.17
N LYS A 30 3.61 13.93 3.90
CA LYS A 30 3.39 12.89 2.87
C LYS A 30 4.13 11.61 3.23
N ILE A 31 3.51 10.47 2.95
CA ILE A 31 4.15 9.15 3.00
C ILE A 31 4.45 8.74 1.56
N VAL A 32 5.72 8.51 1.25
CA VAL A 32 6.15 8.01 -0.05
C VAL A 32 6.37 6.51 0.10
N VAL A 33 5.80 5.74 -0.81
CA VAL A 33 5.97 4.28 -0.86
C VAL A 33 6.64 3.98 -2.18
N ASP A 34 7.83 3.41 -2.15
CA ASP A 34 8.45 2.90 -3.37
C ASP A 34 7.71 1.65 -3.83
N VAL A 35 7.34 1.66 -5.10
CA VAL A 35 6.63 0.54 -5.76
C VAL A 35 7.37 0.10 -7.01
N SER A 36 8.59 0.59 -7.21
CA SER A 36 9.36 0.46 -8.44
C SER A 36 9.99 -0.92 -8.57
N ASN A 37 10.34 -1.54 -7.43
CA ASN A 37 11.02 -2.83 -7.35
C ASN A 37 10.10 -4.01 -7.03
N LEU A 38 8.78 -3.83 -7.18
CA LEU A 38 7.80 -4.85 -6.82
C LEU A 38 7.33 -5.63 -8.04
N ASP A 39 7.31 -6.95 -7.89
CA ASP A 39 6.81 -7.88 -8.90
C ASP A 39 5.29 -8.11 -8.81
N ILE A 40 4.75 -8.77 -9.83
CA ILE A 40 3.36 -9.21 -9.87
C ILE A 40 3.11 -10.20 -8.72
N GLU A 41 2.00 -10.04 -7.99
CA GLU A 41 1.62 -10.74 -6.76
C GLU A 41 2.39 -10.34 -5.49
N ASP A 42 3.33 -9.40 -5.59
CA ASP A 42 4.04 -8.87 -4.43
C ASP A 42 3.15 -8.02 -3.52
N ARG A 43 3.48 -8.00 -2.23
CA ARG A 43 2.71 -7.39 -1.15
C ARG A 43 3.61 -6.46 -0.34
N ILE A 44 3.24 -5.19 -0.32
CA ILE A 44 3.91 -4.19 0.51
C ILE A 44 3.29 -4.20 1.90
N PHE A 45 4.14 -4.38 2.89
CA PHE A 45 3.77 -4.26 4.30
C PHE A 45 4.19 -2.91 4.86
N MET A 46 3.67 -2.57 6.03
CA MET A 46 4.06 -1.37 6.77
C MET A 46 5.56 -1.26 7.01
N ARG A 47 6.19 -2.39 7.29
CA ARG A 47 7.63 -2.49 7.58
C ARG A 47 8.52 -2.16 6.38
N ASP A 48 8.00 -2.34 5.17
CA ASP A 48 8.72 -2.03 3.92
C ASP A 48 8.55 -0.57 3.50
N ILE A 49 7.67 0.17 4.18
CA ILE A 49 7.54 1.61 3.95
C ILE A 49 8.57 2.33 4.81
N GLU A 50 9.40 3.14 4.15
CA GLU A 50 10.25 4.11 4.82
C GLU A 50 9.40 5.20 5.48
N VAL A 51 9.05 4.96 6.74
CA VAL A 51 8.42 5.94 7.62
C VAL A 51 9.44 6.42 8.64
N HIS A 52 9.27 7.66 9.10
CA HIS A 52 10.09 8.19 10.19
C HIS A 52 9.98 7.26 11.42
N PRO A 53 11.08 6.92 12.10
CA PRO A 53 11.07 5.97 13.23
C PRO A 53 10.18 6.42 14.40
N SER A 54 9.84 7.71 14.47
CA SER A 54 8.89 8.26 15.45
C SER A 54 7.42 7.95 15.15
N LEU A 55 7.11 7.44 13.94
CA LEU A 55 5.76 7.05 13.55
C LEU A 55 5.50 5.63 14.03
N LYS A 56 4.74 5.51 15.12
CA LYS A 56 4.33 4.21 15.64
C LYS A 56 2.97 3.84 15.09
N LEU A 57 2.87 2.69 14.44
CA LEU A 57 1.58 2.20 13.94
C LEU A 57 0.62 1.94 15.11
N LEU A 58 -0.58 2.55 15.08
CA LEU A 58 -1.63 2.30 16.06
C LEU A 58 -2.53 1.13 15.68
N SER A 59 -2.46 0.67 14.44
CA SER A 59 -3.20 -0.51 14.00
C SER A 59 -2.50 -1.78 14.46
N LYS A 60 -3.25 -2.65 15.14
CA LYS A 60 -2.80 -4.01 15.54
C LYS A 60 -2.55 -4.97 14.35
N ASN A 61 -2.49 -4.46 13.12
CA ASN A 61 -2.51 -5.23 11.89
C ASN A 61 -1.20 -5.02 11.11
N GLU A 62 -0.05 -5.26 11.75
CA GLU A 62 1.26 -5.24 11.06
C GLU A 62 1.37 -6.33 9.98
N SER A 63 0.65 -7.44 10.15
CA SER A 63 0.63 -8.54 9.18
C SER A 63 -0.25 -8.26 7.95
N MET A 64 -1.02 -7.18 7.95
CA MET A 64 -1.91 -6.85 6.84
C MET A 64 -1.17 -6.01 5.79
N PRO A 65 -1.11 -6.45 4.52
CA PRO A 65 -0.49 -5.67 3.46
C PRO A 65 -1.29 -4.39 3.16
N ILE A 66 -0.59 -3.32 2.81
CA ILE A 66 -1.19 -2.02 2.49
C ILE A 66 -1.60 -1.99 1.02
N CYS A 67 -0.71 -2.46 0.17
CA CYS A 67 -0.88 -2.52 -1.27
C CYS A 67 -0.34 -3.85 -1.77
N LYS A 68 -0.94 -4.39 -2.83
CA LYS A 68 -0.38 -5.50 -3.59
C LYS A 68 -0.43 -5.19 -5.07
N ILE A 69 0.53 -5.70 -5.83
CA ILE A 69 0.47 -5.63 -7.28
C ILE A 69 -0.28 -6.86 -7.76
N VAL A 70 -1.38 -6.65 -8.49
CA VAL A 70 -2.09 -7.74 -9.17
C VAL A 70 -1.80 -7.71 -10.65
N PRO A 71 -1.71 -8.87 -11.32
CA PRO A 71 -1.66 -8.88 -12.77
C PRO A 71 -2.94 -8.26 -13.31
N THR A 72 -2.84 -7.44 -14.36
CA THR A 72 -4.01 -7.07 -15.16
C THR A 72 -4.40 -8.28 -15.99
N SER A 73 -4.98 -9.30 -15.37
CA SER A 73 -5.78 -10.26 -16.13
C SER A 73 -6.96 -9.47 -16.69
N LEU A 74 -6.94 -9.18 -17.99
CA LEU A 74 -8.06 -8.65 -18.77
C LEU A 74 -9.22 -9.67 -18.82
N GLY A 75 -9.69 -10.14 -17.67
CA GLY A 75 -10.63 -11.24 -17.56
C GLY A 75 -11.33 -11.25 -16.21
N ASN A 76 -12.46 -10.54 -16.16
CA ASN A 76 -13.65 -10.80 -15.35
C ASN A 76 -13.42 -11.20 -13.88
N LYS A 77 -13.57 -10.24 -12.97
CA LYS A 77 -14.31 -10.48 -11.72
C LYS A 77 -15.22 -9.28 -11.49
N GLU A 78 -16.48 -9.46 -11.86
CA GLU A 78 -17.59 -8.57 -11.55
C GLU A 78 -17.62 -8.29 -10.03
N PRO A 79 -17.98 -7.06 -9.60
CA PRO A 79 -18.20 -6.81 -8.18
C PRO A 79 -19.36 -7.70 -7.70
N ILE A 80 -19.06 -8.65 -6.81
CA ILE A 80 -20.11 -9.34 -6.04
C ILE A 80 -20.64 -8.37 -4.99
N GLU A 81 -21.75 -7.72 -5.33
CA GLU A 81 -22.63 -7.06 -4.38
C GLU A 81 -23.56 -8.14 -3.79
N ALA A 82 -23.62 -8.24 -2.46
CA ALA A 82 -24.60 -9.05 -1.72
C ALA A 82 -24.98 -8.32 -0.43
#